data_AF-A0A7S2TNZ7-F1
#
_entry.id   AF-A0A7S2TNZ7-F1
#
_cell.length_a   1.000
_cell.length_b   1.000
_cell.length_c   1.000
_cell.angle_alpha   90.00
_cell.angle_beta   90.00
_cell.angle_gamma   90.00
#
_symmetry.space_group_name_H-M   'P 1'
#
loop_
_entity.id
_entity.type
_entity.pdbx_description
1 polymer ?
#
loop_
_entity_poly.entity_id
_entity_poly.type
_entity_poly.pdbx_seq_one_letter_code
_entity_poly.pdbx_strand_id
1 'polypeptide(L)'
;LNQLKSLAESGLVVGHVAAMPDVHLGKGATVGSVFASDEWVAPNAVGVDIGCGMAAVPFPTLKRSDLTPDMCEAIRRKIKLRIPTGFSEHGSPLPNAVEFLERQLDEKTTETPCSRWLRENLNEKHAKQIGTLGG
;
A
#
# COMPACT_ATOMS: atom_id res chain seq x y z
N LEU A 1 -22.13 -0.19 -13.24
CA LEU A 1 -21.80 -1.43 -13.99
C LEU A 1 -21.13 -1.19 -15.36
N ASN A 2 -21.38 -0.07 -16.06
CA ASN A 2 -20.79 0.16 -17.40
C ASN A 2 -19.27 -0.02 -17.44
N GLN A 3 -18.54 0.50 -16.45
CA GLN A 3 -17.08 0.35 -16.38
C GLN A 3 -16.63 -1.11 -16.27
N LEU A 4 -17.36 -1.98 -15.56
CA LEU A 4 -17.07 -3.42 -15.50
C LEU A 4 -17.31 -4.10 -16.85
N LYS A 5 -18.37 -3.71 -17.58
CA LYS A 5 -18.65 -4.22 -18.92
C LYS A 5 -17.55 -3.81 -19.90
N SER A 6 -17.18 -2.53 -19.90
CA SER A 6 -16.08 -2.01 -20.73
C SER A 6 -14.75 -2.69 -20.40
N LEU A 7 -14.47 -2.96 -19.11
CA LEU A 7 -13.29 -3.71 -18.71
C LEU A 7 -13.31 -5.15 -19.25
N ALA A 8 -14.44 -5.85 -19.13
CA ALA A 8 -14.60 -7.20 -19.65
C ALA A 8 -14.46 -7.26 -21.19
N GLU A 9 -14.88 -6.21 -21.90
CA GLU A 9 -14.82 -6.10 -23.36
C GLU A 9 -13.48 -5.52 -23.87
N SER A 10 -12.59 -5.08 -22.99
CA SER A 10 -11.37 -4.32 -23.35
C SER A 10 -10.27 -5.12 -24.04
N GLY A 11 -10.37 -6.46 -24.07
CA GLY A 11 -9.32 -7.35 -24.55
C GLY A 11 -8.14 -7.53 -23.57
N LEU A 12 -8.10 -6.78 -22.46
CA LEU A 12 -7.10 -6.95 -21.39
C LEU A 12 -7.37 -8.19 -20.54
N VAL A 13 -8.63 -8.61 -20.43
CA VAL A 13 -9.09 -9.63 -19.48
C VAL A 13 -8.97 -11.02 -20.07
N VAL A 14 -8.30 -11.91 -19.34
CA VAL A 14 -8.36 -13.35 -19.57
C VAL A 14 -9.44 -13.95 -18.66
N GLY A 15 -10.49 -14.50 -19.26
CA GLY A 15 -11.60 -15.12 -18.53
C GLY A 15 -12.65 -14.11 -18.07
N HIS A 16 -12.75 -13.88 -16.76
CA HIS A 16 -13.85 -13.14 -16.14
C HIS A 16 -13.39 -11.90 -15.38
N VAL A 17 -14.28 -10.91 -15.29
CA VAL A 17 -14.18 -9.81 -14.32
C VAL A 17 -15.06 -10.14 -13.13
N ALA A 18 -14.49 -10.14 -11.92
CA ALA A 18 -15.23 -10.22 -10.67
C ALA A 18 -15.32 -8.83 -10.03
N ALA A 19 -16.44 -8.56 -9.35
CA ALA A 19 -16.64 -7.33 -8.61
C ALA A 19 -16.91 -7.66 -7.14
N MET A 20 -16.18 -6.99 -6.25
CA MET A 20 -16.38 -7.05 -4.81
C MET A 20 -17.66 -6.30 -4.42
N PRO A 21 -18.27 -6.62 -3.25
CA PRO A 21 -19.51 -5.97 -2.82
C PRO A 21 -19.43 -4.45 -2.62
N ASP A 22 -18.23 -3.91 -2.46
CA ASP A 22 -17.91 -2.48 -2.30
C ASP A 22 -17.51 -1.78 -3.62
N VAL A 23 -17.75 -2.44 -4.76
CA VAL A 23 -17.39 -1.93 -6.09
C VAL A 23 -18.02 -0.56 -6.38
N HIS A 24 -17.20 0.37 -6.87
CA HIS A 24 -17.66 1.69 -7.29
C HIS A 24 -16.77 2.25 -8.41
N LEU A 25 -17.17 3.41 -8.96
CA LEU A 25 -16.47 4.04 -10.07
C LEU A 25 -15.03 4.38 -9.67
N GLY A 26 -14.09 3.97 -10.51
CA GLY A 26 -12.68 4.34 -10.39
C GLY A 26 -12.17 5.01 -11.67
N LYS A 27 -10.88 5.34 -11.71
CA LYS A 27 -10.23 5.90 -12.90
C LYS A 27 -9.70 4.76 -13.75
N GLY A 28 -10.24 4.56 -14.95
CA GLY A 28 -9.87 3.45 -15.84
C GLY A 28 -10.59 2.15 -15.47
N ALA A 29 -10.24 1.54 -14.34
CA ALA A 29 -10.97 0.40 -13.76
C ALA A 29 -11.82 0.83 -12.56
N THR A 30 -12.81 0.03 -12.19
CA THR A 30 -13.56 0.22 -10.94
C THR A 30 -12.66 -0.08 -9.73
N VAL A 31 -12.88 0.62 -8.62
CA VAL A 31 -12.37 0.15 -7.32
C VAL A 31 -13.15 -1.09 -6.93
N GLY A 32 -12.46 -2.13 -6.44
CA GLY A 32 -13.09 -3.40 -6.05
C GLY A 32 -13.34 -4.37 -7.21
N SER A 33 -12.75 -4.19 -8.39
CA SER A 33 -12.73 -5.23 -9.44
C SER A 33 -11.49 -6.10 -9.37
N VAL A 34 -11.66 -7.38 -9.71
CA VAL A 34 -10.57 -8.35 -9.91
C VAL A 34 -10.67 -8.93 -11.31
N PHE A 35 -9.55 -8.96 -12.01
CA PHE A 35 -9.40 -9.62 -13.30
C PHE A 35 -7.96 -10.10 -13.48
N ALA A 36 -7.76 -11.06 -14.38
CA ALA A 36 -6.43 -11.50 -14.80
C ALA A 36 -6.11 -10.90 -16.18
N SER A 37 -4.84 -10.56 -16.39
CA SER A 37 -4.25 -10.23 -17.68
C SER A 37 -2.96 -11.02 -17.82
N ASP A 38 -2.57 -11.33 -19.06
CA ASP A 38 -1.38 -12.12 -19.36
C ASP A 38 -0.26 -11.21 -19.89
N GLU A 39 -0.46 -10.64 -21.08
CA GLU A 39 0.54 -9.84 -21.80
C GLU A 39 0.56 -8.35 -21.44
N TRP A 40 -0.41 -7.88 -20.64
CA TRP A 40 -0.62 -6.44 -20.42
C TRP A 40 -0.70 -6.07 -18.95
N VAL A 41 -0.11 -4.92 -18.62
CA VAL A 41 -0.28 -4.26 -17.32
C VAL A 41 -1.17 -3.03 -17.50
N ALA A 42 -2.20 -2.92 -16.67
CA ALA A 42 -3.06 -1.74 -16.59
C ALA A 42 -2.80 -0.99 -15.27
N PRO A 43 -1.94 0.05 -15.22
CA PRO A 43 -1.59 0.73 -13.97
C PRO A 43 -2.80 1.28 -13.20
N ASN A 44 -3.77 1.82 -13.93
CA ASN A 44 -5.02 2.33 -13.37
C ASN A 44 -5.90 1.25 -12.71
N ALA A 45 -5.69 -0.03 -13.03
CA ALA A 45 -6.35 -1.14 -12.34
C ALA A 45 -5.68 -1.53 -11.03
N VAL A 46 -4.38 -1.23 -10.86
CA VAL A 46 -3.67 -1.38 -9.58
C VAL A 46 -4.05 -0.23 -8.64
N GLY A 47 -4.11 0.99 -9.18
CA GLY A 47 -4.44 2.20 -8.45
C GLY A 47 -3.28 3.19 -8.40
N VAL A 48 -3.59 4.42 -7.96
CA VAL A 48 -2.59 5.49 -7.83
C VAL A 48 -1.73 5.35 -6.58
N ASP A 49 -2.25 4.68 -5.56
CA ASP A 49 -1.57 4.37 -4.29
C ASP A 49 -1.15 2.89 -4.28
N ILE A 50 -0.02 2.62 -4.93
CA ILE A 50 0.48 1.26 -5.12
C ILE A 50 0.95 0.72 -3.77
N GLY A 51 0.41 -0.44 -3.37
CA GLY A 51 0.69 -1.04 -2.08
C GLY A 51 -0.21 -0.53 -0.95
N CYS A 52 -1.24 0.28 -1.26
CA CYS A 52 -2.30 0.59 -0.31
C CYS A 52 -2.88 -0.70 0.28
N GLY A 53 -2.93 -0.77 1.60
CA GLY A 53 -3.33 -1.98 2.30
C GLY A 53 -3.30 -1.81 3.80
N MET A 54 -3.59 -2.90 4.51
CA MET A 54 -3.70 -2.92 5.96
C MET A 54 -2.80 -4.02 6.54
N ALA A 55 -2.13 -3.71 7.64
CA ALA A 55 -1.42 -4.68 8.46
C ALA A 55 -2.13 -4.81 9.82
N ALA A 56 -2.37 -6.04 10.26
CA ALA A 56 -2.88 -6.34 11.58
C ALA A 56 -1.78 -7.05 12.39
N VAL A 57 -1.30 -6.40 13.45
CA VAL A 57 -0.25 -6.96 14.32
C VAL A 57 -0.92 -7.48 15.61
N PRO A 58 -0.98 -8.80 15.82
CA PRO A 58 -1.55 -9.36 17.04
C PRO A 58 -0.59 -9.14 18.23
N PHE A 59 -1.16 -8.87 19.40
CA PHE A 59 -0.44 -8.79 20.68
C PHE A 59 -0.79 -10.02 21.52
N PRO A 60 0.04 -11.09 21.52
CA PRO A 60 -0.37 -12.41 22.04
C PRO A 60 -0.76 -12.41 23.51
N THR A 61 -0.21 -11.48 24.30
CA THR A 61 -0.39 -11.42 25.75
C THR A 61 -1.36 -10.33 26.21
N LEU A 62 -1.82 -9.46 25.30
CA LEU A 62 -2.66 -8.33 25.64
C LEU A 62 -4.13 -8.66 25.36
N LYS A 63 -4.96 -8.64 26.41
CA LYS A 63 -6.40 -8.83 26.31
C LYS A 63 -7.13 -7.50 26.37
N ARG A 64 -8.37 -7.48 25.87
CA ARG A 64 -9.23 -6.30 25.98
C ARG A 64 -9.44 -5.87 27.43
N SER A 65 -9.55 -6.81 28.37
CA SER A 65 -9.71 -6.54 29.81
C SER A 65 -8.56 -5.76 30.41
N ASP A 66 -7.37 -5.81 29.81
CA ASP A 66 -6.16 -5.17 30.32
C ASP A 66 -6.09 -3.68 29.93
N LEU A 67 -7.04 -3.21 29.09
CA LEU A 67 -7.07 -1.85 28.56
C LEU A 67 -8.13 -0.99 29.27
N THR A 68 -7.69 0.01 30.01
CA THR A 68 -8.59 1.05 30.55
C THR A 68 -8.85 2.15 29.49
N PRO A 69 -9.93 2.93 29.62
CA PRO A 69 -10.17 4.08 28.73
C PRO A 69 -8.98 5.05 28.67
N ASP A 70 -8.36 5.35 29.82
CA ASP A 70 -7.20 6.26 29.89
C ASP A 70 -5.97 5.69 29.17
N MET A 71 -5.75 4.37 29.26
CA MET A 71 -4.69 3.70 28.51
C MET A 71 -4.93 3.79 26.99
N CYS A 72 -6.17 3.56 26.55
CA CYS A 72 -6.54 3.69 25.14
C CYS A 72 -6.31 5.11 24.62
N GLU A 73 -6.68 6.13 25.41
CA GLU A 73 -6.45 7.52 25.03
C GLU A 73 -4.95 7.86 25.00
N ALA A 74 -4.18 7.37 25.97
CA ALA A 74 -2.73 7.54 26.00
C ALA A 74 -2.05 6.87 24.79
N ILE A 75 -2.49 5.67 24.39
CA ILE A 75 -2.01 4.96 23.20
C ILE A 75 -2.34 5.78 21.95
N ARG A 76 -3.61 6.17 21.78
CA ARG A 76 -4.07 6.97 20.64
C ARG A 76 -3.25 8.25 20.48
N ARG A 77 -3.04 8.99 21.58
CA ARG A 77 -2.22 10.21 21.59
C ARG A 77 -0.77 9.93 21.18
N LYS A 78 -0.16 8.87 21.72
CA LYS A 78 1.22 8.49 21.37
C LYS A 78 1.35 8.08 19.90
N ILE A 79 0.37 7.38 19.34
CA ILE A 79 0.32 7.03 17.92
C ILE A 79 0.31 8.31 17.07
N LYS A 80 -0.64 9.21 17.34
CA LYS A 80 -0.77 10.47 16.59
C LYS A 80 0.47 11.36 16.65
N LEU A 81 1.21 11.34 17.76
CA LEU A 81 2.45 12.11 17.90
C LEU A 81 3.64 11.47 17.19
N ARG A 82 3.64 10.14 17.02
CA ARG A 82 4.80 9.40 16.50
C ARG A 82 4.69 9.09 15.01
N ILE A 83 3.48 9.01 14.48
CA ILE A 83 3.24 8.65 13.08
C ILE A 83 2.87 9.92 12.31
N PRO A 84 3.74 10.42 11.42
CA PRO A 84 3.43 11.53 10.54
C PRO A 84 2.25 11.20 9.61
N THR A 85 1.44 12.21 9.34
CA THR A 85 0.25 12.13 8.48
C THR A 85 0.24 13.28 7.48
N GLY A 86 -0.54 13.17 6.42
CA GLY A 86 -0.59 14.17 5.36
C GLY A 86 0.72 14.16 4.55
N PHE A 87 1.20 15.36 4.21
CA PHE A 87 2.48 15.55 3.53
C PHE A 87 3.69 15.58 4.47
N SER A 88 3.53 15.16 5.74
CA SER A 88 4.60 15.15 6.74
C SER A 88 5.44 13.86 6.69
N GLU A 89 6.66 13.91 7.20
CA GLU A 89 7.58 12.77 7.26
C GLU A 89 8.34 12.70 8.59
N HIS A 90 9.05 11.60 8.83
CA HIS A 90 9.92 11.48 9.99
C HIS A 90 11.15 12.39 9.85
N GLY A 91 11.63 12.96 10.96
CA GLY A 91 12.84 13.80 10.95
C GLY A 91 14.11 13.04 10.55
N SER A 92 14.14 11.72 10.77
CA SER A 92 15.17 10.79 10.32
C SER A 92 14.52 9.45 9.97
N PRO A 93 15.14 8.61 9.11
CA PRO A 93 14.60 7.29 8.79
C PRO A 93 14.36 6.44 10.05
N LEU A 94 13.26 5.68 10.07
CA LEU A 94 13.01 4.70 11.13
C LEU A 94 14.07 3.58 11.11
N PRO A 95 14.27 2.86 12.23
CA PRO A 95 15.14 1.68 12.23
C PRO A 95 14.77 0.71 11.09
N ASN A 96 15.80 0.25 10.37
CA ASN A 96 15.70 -0.68 9.23
C ASN A 96 14.95 -0.11 7.99
N ALA A 97 14.51 1.15 7.97
CA ALA A 97 13.81 1.71 6.81
C ALA A 97 14.72 1.78 5.56
N VAL A 98 16.00 2.14 5.76
CA VAL A 98 16.99 2.19 4.67
C VAL A 98 17.28 0.78 4.15
N GLU A 99 17.62 -0.15 5.05
CA GLU A 99 17.87 -1.56 4.69
C GLU A 99 16.66 -2.19 3.98
N PHE A 100 15.44 -1.89 4.44
CA PHE A 100 14.22 -2.35 3.80
C PHE A 100 14.15 -1.88 2.33
N LEU A 101 14.42 -0.61 2.06
CA LEU A 101 14.42 -0.05 0.70
C LEU A 101 15.55 -0.63 -0.15
N GLU A 102 16.76 -0.75 0.40
CA GLU A 102 17.92 -1.33 -0.30
C GLU A 102 17.63 -2.78 -0.71
N ARG A 103 16.95 -3.56 0.13
CA ARG A 103 16.51 -4.91 -0.23
C ARG A 103 15.49 -4.90 -1.38
N GLN A 104 14.62 -3.90 -1.50
CA GLN A 104 13.74 -3.82 -2.68
C GLN A 104 14.48 -3.47 -3.97
N LEU A 105 15.71 -2.95 -3.87
CA LEU A 105 16.55 -2.55 -4.99
C LEU A 105 17.55 -3.64 -5.42
N ASP A 106 17.88 -4.56 -4.52
CA ASP A 106 18.88 -5.60 -4.76
C ASP A 106 18.32 -6.72 -5.64
N GLU A 107 18.88 -6.81 -6.86
CA GLU A 107 18.59 -7.84 -7.87
C GLU A 107 18.85 -9.28 -7.38
N LYS A 108 19.63 -9.46 -6.30
CA LYS A 108 19.83 -10.77 -5.66
C LYS A 108 18.68 -11.19 -4.77
N THR A 109 17.84 -10.24 -4.36
CA THR A 109 16.74 -10.47 -3.41
C THR A 109 15.37 -10.36 -4.05
N THR A 110 15.29 -9.95 -5.32
CA THR A 110 14.05 -9.86 -6.08
C THR A 110 14.11 -10.75 -7.33
N GLU A 111 13.04 -11.49 -7.63
CA GLU A 111 12.95 -12.32 -8.84
C GLU A 111 12.97 -11.49 -10.13
N THR A 112 12.50 -10.24 -10.05
CA THR A 112 12.53 -9.27 -11.14
C THR A 112 13.47 -8.11 -10.77
N PRO A 113 14.44 -7.73 -11.62
CA PRO A 113 15.31 -6.61 -11.37
C PRO A 113 14.53 -5.30 -11.18
N CYS A 114 14.88 -4.54 -10.15
CA CYS A 114 14.30 -3.21 -9.95
C CYS A 114 14.62 -2.29 -11.13
N SER A 115 13.67 -1.44 -11.56
CA SER A 115 13.89 -0.55 -12.69
C SER A 115 15.05 0.41 -12.43
N ARG A 116 15.79 0.77 -13.48
CA ARG A 116 16.86 1.76 -13.40
C ARG A 116 16.34 3.09 -12.82
N TRP A 117 15.14 3.49 -13.24
CA TRP A 117 14.51 4.72 -12.76
C TRP A 117 14.31 4.70 -11.24
N LEU A 118 13.82 3.60 -10.66
CA LEU A 118 13.64 3.49 -9.21
C LEU A 118 14.97 3.60 -8.46
N ARG A 119 16.03 2.92 -8.96
CA ARG A 119 17.38 3.01 -8.39
C ARG A 119 17.95 4.42 -8.41
N GLU A 120 17.68 5.20 -9.46
CA GLU A 120 18.18 6.57 -9.61
C GLU A 120 17.35 7.60 -8.84
N ASN A 121 16.08 7.31 -8.52
CA ASN A 121 15.17 8.27 -7.88
C ASN A 121 14.93 8.01 -6.38
N LEU A 122 15.16 6.78 -5.90
CA LEU A 122 15.10 6.49 -4.46
C LEU A 122 16.20 7.24 -3.72
N ASN A 123 15.82 7.83 -2.60
CA ASN A 123 16.67 8.70 -1.79
C ASN A 123 16.21 8.69 -0.33
N GLU A 124 16.95 9.37 0.54
CA GLU A 124 16.69 9.40 1.99
C GLU A 124 15.27 9.85 2.36
N LYS A 125 14.65 10.73 1.56
CA LYS A 125 13.27 11.16 1.78
C LYS A 125 12.32 9.96 1.78
N HIS A 126 12.49 9.03 0.85
CA HIS A 126 11.67 7.82 0.79
C HIS A 126 11.83 6.96 2.05
N ALA A 127 13.03 6.88 2.62
CA ALA A 127 13.27 6.18 3.89
C ALA A 127 12.60 6.88 5.08
N LYS A 128 12.51 8.22 5.08
CA LYS A 128 11.76 9.02 6.07
C LYS A 128 10.24 8.90 5.94
N GLN A 129 9.76 8.45 4.79
CA GLN A 129 8.34 8.21 4.51
C GLN A 129 7.89 6.80 4.92
N ILE A 130 8.82 5.86 5.14
CA ILE A 130 8.47 4.54 5.68
C ILE A 130 7.89 4.71 7.08
N GLY A 131 6.67 4.20 7.29
CA GLY A 131 5.97 4.26 8.57
C GLY A 131 5.07 5.48 8.77
N THR A 132 4.85 6.31 7.74
CA THR A 132 3.84 7.38 7.75
C THR A 132 2.47 6.84 7.32
N LEU A 133 1.40 7.61 7.54
CA LEU A 133 0.04 7.27 7.09
C LEU A 133 -0.39 8.00 5.80
N GLY A 134 0.56 8.60 5.08
CA GLY A 134 0.29 9.32 3.83
C GLY A 134 -0.67 10.51 3.98
N GLY A 135 -1.00 11.15 2.86
CA GLY A 135 -1.85 12.33 2.75
C GLY A 135 -2.66 12.38 1.48
#